data_AF-A0A976CG88-F1
#
_entry.id   AF-A0A976CG88-F1
#
_cell.length_a   1.000
_cell.length_b   1.000
_cell.length_c   1.000
_cell.angle_alpha   90.00
_cell.angle_beta   90.00
_cell.angle_gamma   90.00
#
_symmetry.space_group_name_H-M   'P 1'
#
loop_
_entity.id
_entity.type
_entity.pdbx_description
1 polymer ?
#
loop_
_entity_poly.entity_id
_entity_poly.type
_entity_poly.pdbx_seq_one_letter_code
_entity_poly.pdbx_strand_id
1 'polypeptide(L)' 'MDLQTLKKLVRQGEHLYLEFKLKATHPDKITKEAVAFANAEGGTILLGVDDDKNIKGLKFPEE' A
#
# COMPACT_ATOMS: atom_id res chain seq x y z
N MET A 1 8.54 8.62 -7.82
CA MET A 1 8.71 8.34 -6.38
C MET A 1 10.02 7.58 -6.21
N ASP A 2 10.98 8.14 -5.49
CA ASP A 2 12.30 7.54 -5.34
C ASP A 2 12.34 6.44 -4.28
N LEU A 3 13.29 5.51 -4.43
CA LEU A 3 13.54 4.40 -3.50
C LEU A 3 13.77 4.88 -2.05
N GLN A 4 14.37 6.06 -1.88
CA GLN A 4 14.55 6.67 -0.56
C GLN A 4 13.23 7.11 0.07
N THR A 5 12.33 7.69 -0.72
CA THR A 5 11.00 8.10 -0.27
C THR A 5 10.15 6.89 0.09
N LEU A 6 10.19 5.82 -0.72
CA LEU A 6 9.52 4.56 -0.41
C LEU A 6 10.00 3.99 0.94
N LYS A 7 11.31 3.88 1.15
CA LYS A 7 11.87 3.40 2.42
C LYS A 7 11.45 4.26 3.61
N LYS A 8 11.27 5.57 3.41
CA LYS A 8 10.82 6.49 4.45
C LYS A 8 9.37 6.24 4.83
N LEU A 9 8.49 6.05 3.83
CA LEU A 9 7.08 5.71 4.03
C LEU A 9 6.92 4.34 4.70
N VAL A 10 7.66 3.33 4.23
CA VAL A 10 7.67 1.99 4.83
C VAL A 10 8.14 2.05 6.29
N ARG A 11 9.14 2.90 6.61
CA ARG A 11 9.58 3.12 8.00
C ARG A 11 8.52 3.78 8.87
N GLN A 12 7.79 4.76 8.34
CA GLN A 12 6.71 5.43 9.05
C GLN A 12 5.60 4.44 9.45
N GLY A 13 5.36 3.42 8.64
CA GLY A 13 4.33 2.42 8.89
C GLY A 13 2.95 2.89 8.43
N GLU A 14 1.97 2.00 8.58
CA GLU A 14 0.60 2.26 8.19
C GLU A 14 -0.03 3.35 9.06
N HIS A 15 -0.79 4.24 8.41
CA HIS A 15 -1.50 5.31 9.07
C HIS A 15 -2.70 5.74 8.21
N LEU A 16 -3.45 6.73 8.67
CA LEU A 16 -4.73 7.15 8.08
C LEU A 16 -4.68 7.45 6.57
N TYR A 17 -3.50 7.76 6.03
CA TYR A 17 -3.30 8.10 4.60
C TYR A 17 -2.33 7.14 3.89
N LEU A 18 -1.90 6.07 4.55
CA LEU A 18 -0.93 5.11 4.01
C LEU A 18 -1.29 3.69 4.44
N GLU A 19 -1.67 2.86 3.48
CA GLU A 19 -2.03 1.45 3.70
C GLU A 19 -1.03 0.52 3.01
N PHE A 20 -0.65 -0.59 3.66
CA PHE A 20 0.24 -1.59 3.09
C PHE A 20 -0.54 -2.81 2.61
N LYS A 21 -0.18 -3.30 1.43
CA LYS A 21 -0.75 -4.52 0.86
C LYS A 21 0.35 -5.36 0.24
N LEU A 22 0.46 -6.61 0.68
CA LEU A 22 1.42 -7.55 0.08
C LEU A 22 1.01 -7.96 -1.34
N LYS A 23 -0.30 -8.16 -1.59
CA LYS A 23 -0.83 -8.63 -2.87
C LYS A 23 -2.12 -7.93 -3.26
N ALA A 24 -2.33 -7.78 -4.57
CA ALA A 24 -3.56 -7.26 -5.15
C ALA A 24 -4.60 -8.36 -5.48
N THR A 25 -4.45 -9.56 -4.91
CA THR A 25 -5.31 -10.72 -5.21
C THR A 25 -6.80 -10.50 -4.87
N HIS A 26 -7.11 -9.51 -4.04
CA HIS A 26 -8.49 -9.14 -3.70
C HIS A 26 -8.78 -7.71 -4.19
N PRO A 27 -9.18 -7.54 -5.47
CA PRO A 27 -9.48 -6.22 -6.03
C PRO A 27 -10.60 -5.50 -5.27
N ASP A 28 -11.55 -6.23 -4.68
CA ASP A 28 -12.59 -5.67 -3.79
C ASP A 28 -12.02 -4.87 -2.62
N LYS A 29 -10.98 -5.39 -1.96
CA LYS A 29 -10.38 -4.72 -0.80
C LYS A 29 -9.68 -3.43 -1.22
N ILE A 30 -8.90 -3.50 -2.30
CA ILE A 30 -8.23 -2.31 -2.86
C ILE A 30 -9.25 -1.27 -3.31
N THR A 31 -10.34 -1.70 -3.97
CA THR A 31 -11.40 -0.78 -4.42
C THR A 31 -12.06 -0.11 -3.23
N LYS A 32 -12.34 -0.85 -2.16
CA LYS A 32 -12.92 -0.29 -0.94
C LYS A 32 -11.99 0.73 -0.28
N GLU A 33 -10.69 0.44 -0.19
CA GLU A 33 -9.68 1.36 0.35
C GLU A 33 -9.51 2.59 -0.55
N ALA A 34 -9.47 2.41 -1.86
CA ALA A 34 -9.41 3.51 -2.82
C ALA A 34 -10.63 4.44 -2.71
N VAL A 35 -11.83 3.88 -2.57
CA VAL A 35 -13.06 4.64 -2.32
C VAL A 35 -13.02 5.34 -0.96
N ALA A 36 -12.51 4.68 0.08
CA ALA A 36 -12.36 5.29 1.41
C ALA A 36 -11.40 6.49 1.36
N PHE A 37 -10.26 6.36 0.68
CA PHE A 37 -9.33 7.48 0.48
C PHE A 37 -9.93 8.60 -0.36
N ALA A 38 -10.65 8.26 -1.43
CA ALA A 38 -11.33 9.26 -2.27
C ALA A 38 -12.42 10.04 -1.53
N ASN A 39 -13.09 9.40 -0.56
CA ASN A 39 -14.09 10.04 0.30
C ASN A 39 -13.47 10.78 1.51
N ALA A 40 -12.19 10.55 1.79
CA ALA A 40 -11.44 11.23 2.84
C ALA A 40 -10.57 12.35 2.22
N GLU A 41 -9.38 12.61 2.78
CA GLU A 41 -8.44 13.60 2.27
C GLU A 41 -7.44 13.02 1.25
N GLY A 42 -7.76 11.86 0.67
CA GLY A 42 -6.85 11.07 -0.17
C GLY A 42 -5.98 10.10 0.63
N GLY A 43 -5.02 9.47 -0.06
CA GLY A 43 -4.12 8.50 0.56
C GLY A 43 -3.22 7.79 -0.44
N THR A 44 -2.34 6.95 0.06
CA THR A 44 -1.38 6.15 -0.72
C THR A 44 -1.50 4.68 -0.32
N ILE A 45 -1.66 3.80 -1.31
CA ILE A 45 -1.61 2.34 -1.09
C ILE A 45 -0.26 1.84 -1.59
N LEU A 46 0.53 1.24 -0.71
CA LEU A 46 1.79 0.59 -1.08
C LEU A 46 1.58 -0.90 -1.30
N LEU A 47 1.70 -1.30 -2.57
CA LEU A 47 1.61 -2.69 -2.98
C LEU A 47 2.99 -3.38 -2.97
N GLY A 48 3.03 -4.63 -2.52
CA GLY A 48 4.26 -5.42 -2.37
C GLY A 48 5.03 -5.13 -1.08
N VAL A 49 4.38 -4.52 -0.08
CA VAL A 49 4.94 -4.30 1.26
C VAL A 49 4.12 -5.13 2.26
N ASP A 50 4.82 -5.86 3.12
CA ASP A 50 4.23 -6.61 4.22
C ASP A 50 4.00 -5.71 5.45
N ASP A 51 3.06 -6.07 6.32
CA ASP A 51 2.79 -5.42 7.62
C ASP A 51 4.08 -5.23 8.45
N ASP A 52 5.02 -6.17 8.32
CA ASP A 52 6.32 -6.16 9.00
C ASP A 52 7.34 -5.21 8.34
N LYS A 53 6.88 -4.26 7.51
CA LYS A 53 7.70 -3.25 6.79
C LYS A 53 8.69 -3.86 5.79
N ASN A 54 8.44 -5.10 5.36
CA ASN A 54 9.27 -5.80 4.41
C ASN A 54 8.80 -5.54 2.98
N ILE A 55 9.66 -4.94 2.15
CA ILE A 55 9.38 -4.74 0.73
C ILE A 55 9.67 -6.06 0.00
N LYS A 56 8.65 -6.92 -0.11
CA LYS A 56 8.74 -8.17 -0.88
C LYS A 56 8.65 -7.93 -2.38
N GLY A 57 8.04 -6.81 -2.78
CA GLY A 57 7.73 -6.50 -4.17
C GLY A 57 6.59 -7.37 -4.72
N LEU A 58 6.05 -6.97 -5.87
CA LEU A 58 5.04 -7.76 -6.59
C LEU A 58 5.75 -8.55 -7.69
N LYS A 59 6.03 -9.84 -7.45
CA LYS A 59 6.56 -10.72 -8.50
C LYS A 59 5.46 -11.16 -9.47
N PHE A 60 4.22 -11.26 -8.97
CA PHE A 60 3.00 -11.53 -9.72
C PHE A 60 1.86 -10.74 -9.06
N PRO A 61 1.42 -9.60 -9.61
CA PRO A 61 0.36 -8.79 -9.01
C PRO A 61 -1.03 -9.43 -9.11
N GLU A 62 -1.20 -10.42 -10.00
CA GLU A 62 -2.48 -11.05 -10.34
C GLU A 62 -2.65 -12.46 -9.72
N GLU A 63 -1.64 -12.99 -9.00
CA GLU A 63 -1.64 -14.32 -8.34
C GLU A 63 -1.67 -14.27 -6.79
#